data_AF-A0AAV4H6L0-F1
#
_entry.id   AF-A0AAV4H6L0-F1
#
_cell.length_a   1.000
_cell.length_b   1.000
_cell.length_c   1.000
_cell.angle_alpha   90.00
_cell.angle_beta   90.00
_cell.angle_gamma   90.00
#
_symmetry.space_group_name_H-M   'P 1'
#
loop_
_entity.id
_entity.type
_entity.pdbx_description
1 polymer ?
#
loop_
_entity_poly.entity_id
_entity_poly.type
_entity_poly.pdbx_seq_one_letter_code
_entity_poly.pdbx_strand_id
1 'polypeptide(L)'
;MVHQQKRFEEVKVHFPTRGHSCMECDQDMVCVKQKLHVKTPGGWWSHFAEARRKPSRFEVINVTQLMLVNVKKSLVKIFYYASCSFKVLGIREIIFSRDHPRLMKYRENWNGPFLSGVVTQAVSETSPMVRPPLEPMHNTPLPLSKKKYDDLQQIRSFDCPQSHRTMSEDCHVREKSRMETTTLKSVMRAKVQTRIRNDLCKFFQKY
;
A
#
# COMPACT_ATOMS: atom_id res chain seq x y z
N MET A 1 -3.11 11.86 -5.77
CA MET A 1 -3.35 10.57 -6.47
C MET A 1 -4.23 10.72 -7.71
N VAL A 2 -5.30 11.51 -7.65
CA VAL A 2 -6.15 11.85 -8.82
C VAL A 2 -5.35 12.61 -9.88
N HIS A 3 -4.84 13.80 -9.54
CA HIS A 3 -4.23 14.70 -10.53
C HIS A 3 -2.92 14.16 -11.15
N GLN A 4 -1.97 13.79 -10.28
CA GLN A 4 -0.59 13.48 -10.71
C GLN A 4 -0.40 12.04 -11.19
N GLN A 5 -0.94 11.08 -10.42
CA GLN A 5 -0.77 9.66 -10.68
C GLN A 5 -1.89 9.09 -11.56
N LYS A 6 -2.99 9.82 -11.75
CA LYS A 6 -4.18 9.41 -12.55
C LYS A 6 -4.68 8.00 -12.19
N ARG A 7 -4.57 7.63 -10.91
CA ARG A 7 -4.99 6.31 -10.40
C ARG A 7 -6.49 6.25 -10.08
N PHE A 8 -7.09 7.41 -9.86
CA PHE A 8 -8.50 7.58 -9.58
C PHE A 8 -9.05 8.64 -10.54
N GLU A 9 -10.29 8.45 -10.97
CA GLU A 9 -11.02 9.42 -11.77
C GLU A 9 -11.54 10.55 -10.88
N GLU A 10 -12.10 10.19 -9.74
CA GLU A 10 -12.60 11.11 -8.74
C GLU A 10 -12.29 10.60 -7.32
N VAL A 11 -12.00 11.51 -6.41
CA VAL A 11 -12.01 11.26 -4.97
C VAL A 11 -12.89 12.31 -4.32
N LYS A 12 -13.92 11.83 -3.63
CA LYS A 12 -14.92 12.64 -2.96
C LYS A 12 -14.92 12.33 -1.46
N VAL A 13 -14.84 13.37 -0.65
CA VAL A 13 -14.76 13.28 0.81
C VAL A 13 -15.86 14.12 1.42
N HIS A 14 -16.63 13.51 2.30
CA HIS A 14 -17.70 14.16 3.05
C HIS A 14 -17.31 14.30 4.52
N PHE A 15 -17.45 15.51 5.06
CA PHE A 15 -17.23 15.80 6.47
C PHE A 15 -18.58 15.95 7.19
N PRO A 16 -18.87 15.10 8.21
CA PRO A 16 -20.14 15.14 8.90
C PRO A 16 -20.33 16.45 9.71
N THR A 17 -21.59 16.77 10.00
CA THR A 17 -21.97 18.04 10.64
C THR A 17 -21.56 18.13 12.12
N ARG A 18 -21.31 17.00 12.79
CA ARG A 18 -20.98 16.93 14.23
C ARG A 18 -19.58 16.38 14.45
N GLY A 19 -18.86 16.97 15.43
CA GLY A 19 -17.45 16.76 15.74
C GLY A 19 -17.02 15.37 16.23
N HIS A 20 -17.85 14.34 16.03
CA HIS A 20 -17.38 12.97 16.02
C HIS A 20 -17.32 12.55 14.56
N SER A 21 -16.11 12.40 14.03
CA SER A 21 -15.87 11.70 12.79
C SER A 21 -16.39 10.28 12.96
N CYS A 22 -17.68 10.06 12.75
CA CYS A 22 -18.23 8.72 12.63
C CYS A 22 -17.90 8.26 11.21
N MET A 23 -16.59 8.16 10.91
CA MET A 23 -16.15 7.52 9.69
C MET A 23 -16.58 6.06 9.80
N GLU A 24 -16.97 5.46 8.68
CA GLU A 24 -17.31 4.03 8.65
C GLU A 24 -16.19 3.17 9.27
N CYS A 25 -14.93 3.57 9.07
CA CYS A 25 -13.77 2.97 9.71
C CYS A 25 -13.85 2.96 11.26
N ASP A 26 -14.30 4.06 11.87
CA ASP A 26 -14.39 4.15 13.33
C ASP A 26 -15.53 3.27 13.85
N GLN A 27 -16.66 3.19 13.12
CA GLN A 27 -17.76 2.27 13.43
C GLN A 27 -17.32 0.80 13.30
N ASP A 28 -16.51 0.49 12.30
CA ASP A 28 -15.98 -0.85 12.07
C ASP A 28 -15.05 -1.30 13.19
N MET A 29 -14.24 -0.37 13.71
CA MET A 29 -13.35 -0.65 14.84
C MET A 29 -14.09 -0.84 16.17
N VAL A 30 -15.35 -0.39 16.30
CA VAL A 30 -16.19 -0.68 17.48
C VAL A 30 -16.55 -2.17 17.55
N CYS A 31 -16.68 -2.84 16.40
CA CYS A 31 -17.01 -4.27 16.34
C CYS A 31 -15.81 -5.15 16.76
N VAL A 32 -14.58 -4.63 16.68
CA VAL A 32 -13.38 -5.34 17.07
C VAL A 32 -13.21 -5.29 18.59
N LYS A 33 -13.15 -6.47 19.25
CA LYS A 33 -12.80 -6.54 20.68
C LYS A 33 -11.32 -6.19 20.89
N GLN A 34 -11.03 -4.95 21.22
CA GLN A 34 -9.65 -4.43 21.38
C GLN A 34 -8.92 -5.02 22.60
N LYS A 35 -9.67 -5.45 23.63
CA LYS A 35 -9.13 -6.06 24.86
C LYS A 35 -8.94 -7.59 24.73
N LEU A 36 -9.17 -8.16 23.55
CA LEU A 36 -8.99 -9.60 23.36
C LEU A 36 -7.52 -9.95 23.50
N HIS A 37 -7.22 -10.92 24.36
CA HIS A 37 -5.87 -11.45 24.47
C HIS A 37 -5.62 -12.43 23.33
N VAL A 38 -4.77 -12.03 22.39
CA VAL A 38 -4.39 -12.86 21.24
C VAL A 38 -2.87 -13.05 21.26
N LYS A 39 -2.44 -14.31 21.25
CA LYS A 39 -1.02 -14.69 21.37
C LYS A 39 -0.24 -14.56 20.07
N THR A 40 -0.89 -14.76 18.91
CA THR A 40 -0.24 -14.78 17.60
C THR A 40 -0.84 -13.75 16.64
N PRO A 41 -0.05 -13.21 15.70
CA PRO A 41 -0.59 -12.34 14.64
C PRO A 41 -1.70 -13.00 13.82
N GLY A 42 -1.60 -14.31 13.57
CA GLY A 42 -2.62 -15.06 12.85
C GLY A 42 -3.97 -15.10 13.57
N GLY A 43 -3.96 -15.17 14.91
CA GLY A 43 -5.20 -15.09 15.70
C GLY A 43 -5.90 -13.73 15.56
N TRP A 44 -5.15 -12.65 15.33
CA TRP A 44 -5.73 -11.34 15.08
C TRP A 44 -6.46 -11.30 13.74
N TRP A 45 -5.95 -11.96 12.70
CA TRP A 45 -6.63 -12.03 11.40
C TRP A 45 -8.00 -12.72 11.50
N SER A 46 -8.07 -13.87 12.19
CA SER A 46 -9.33 -14.55 12.43
C SER A 46 -10.29 -13.67 13.22
N HIS A 47 -9.80 -13.00 14.27
CA HIS A 47 -10.62 -12.08 15.07
C HIS A 47 -11.15 -10.91 14.25
N PHE A 48 -10.33 -10.29 13.39
CA PHE A 48 -10.80 -9.25 12.49
C PHE A 48 -11.86 -9.78 11.51
N ALA A 49 -11.64 -10.94 10.90
CA ALA A 49 -12.61 -11.52 9.95
C ALA A 49 -13.96 -11.83 10.61
N GLU A 50 -13.95 -12.18 11.89
CA GLU A 50 -15.16 -12.50 12.67
C GLU A 50 -15.80 -11.30 13.38
N ALA A 51 -15.06 -10.21 13.57
CA ALA A 51 -15.47 -9.06 14.37
C ALA A 51 -16.80 -8.45 13.90
N ARG A 52 -17.01 -8.35 12.58
CA ARG A 52 -18.28 -7.94 12.00
C ARG A 52 -18.95 -9.16 11.40
N ARG A 53 -20.12 -9.54 11.92
CA ARG A 53 -20.94 -10.64 11.36
C ARG A 53 -22.20 -10.12 10.65
N LYS A 54 -22.62 -8.88 10.95
CA LYS A 54 -23.76 -8.19 10.35
C LYS A 54 -23.36 -6.74 10.01
N PRO A 55 -23.83 -6.18 8.87
CA PRO A 55 -24.57 -6.83 7.80
C PRO A 55 -23.75 -7.88 7.01
N SER A 56 -22.42 -7.76 6.97
CA SER A 56 -21.51 -8.72 6.32
C SER A 56 -20.18 -8.82 7.07
N ARG A 57 -19.41 -9.87 6.80
CA ARG A 57 -18.05 -10.03 7.33
C ARG A 57 -17.07 -9.06 6.68
N PHE A 58 -16.04 -8.69 7.43
CA PHE A 58 -14.93 -7.93 6.87
C PHE A 58 -14.12 -8.79 5.89
N GLU A 59 -13.77 -8.20 4.75
CA GLU A 59 -12.74 -8.74 3.88
C GLU A 59 -11.38 -8.36 4.47
N VAL A 60 -10.70 -9.33 5.08
CA VAL A 60 -9.37 -9.10 5.65
C VAL A 60 -8.31 -9.41 4.60
N ILE A 61 -7.69 -8.36 4.07
CA ILE A 61 -6.61 -8.47 3.09
C ILE A 61 -5.28 -8.51 3.83
N ASN A 62 -4.47 -9.54 3.58
CA ASN A 62 -3.12 -9.62 4.14
C ASN A 62 -2.19 -8.64 3.40
N VAL A 63 -1.80 -7.57 4.10
CA VAL A 63 -0.93 -6.53 3.57
C VAL A 63 0.51 -6.78 4.03
N THR A 64 1.41 -6.98 3.07
CA THR A 64 2.85 -7.08 3.37
C THR A 64 3.51 -5.70 3.42
N GLN A 65 4.65 -5.58 4.10
CA GLN A 65 5.37 -4.30 4.24
C GLN A 65 5.72 -3.67 2.87
N LEU A 66 5.95 -4.50 1.85
CA LEU A 66 6.23 -4.06 0.47
C LEU A 66 5.05 -3.36 -0.21
N MET A 67 3.83 -3.58 0.27
CA MET A 67 2.62 -2.94 -0.25
C MET A 67 2.41 -1.54 0.36
N LEU A 68 3.13 -1.20 1.43
CA LEU A 68 3.04 0.11 2.08
C LEU A 68 3.93 1.11 1.35
N VAL A 69 3.37 2.25 0.97
CA VAL A 69 4.04 3.29 0.17
C VAL A 69 4.16 4.60 0.93
N ASN A 70 5.27 5.33 0.75
CA ASN A 70 5.49 6.63 1.37
C ASN A 70 4.81 7.76 0.58
N VAL A 71 3.49 7.90 0.77
CA VAL A 71 2.69 8.94 0.12
C VAL A 71 3.21 10.36 0.41
N LYS A 72 3.67 10.63 1.64
CA LYS A 72 4.16 11.96 2.03
C LYS A 72 5.42 12.35 1.25
N LYS A 73 6.39 11.45 1.15
CA LYS A 73 7.64 11.70 0.43
C LYS A 73 7.41 11.74 -1.08
N SER A 74 6.64 10.80 -1.63
CA SER A 74 6.47 10.67 -3.08
C SER A 74 5.47 11.65 -3.70
N LEU A 75 4.51 12.17 -2.94
CA LEU A 75 3.43 13.00 -3.51
C LEU A 75 3.28 14.39 -2.88
N VAL A 76 3.37 14.52 -1.56
CA VAL A 76 2.96 15.77 -0.88
C VAL A 76 3.95 16.91 -1.11
N LYS A 77 5.25 16.66 -0.90
CA LYS A 77 6.28 17.73 -1.00
C LYS A 77 6.49 18.25 -2.42
N ILE A 78 6.26 17.42 -3.42
CA ILE A 78 6.63 17.70 -4.81
C ILE A 78 5.53 18.49 -5.52
N PHE A 79 4.26 18.15 -5.27
CA PHE A 79 3.16 18.61 -6.12
C PHE A 79 2.16 19.52 -5.43
N TYR A 80 2.04 19.46 -4.10
CA TYR A 80 1.01 20.19 -3.36
C TYR A 80 1.61 21.38 -2.63
N TYR A 81 0.80 22.42 -2.40
CA TYR A 81 1.18 23.51 -1.50
C TYR A 81 1.17 23.02 -0.05
N ALA A 82 2.15 23.48 0.74
CA ALA A 82 2.22 23.17 2.16
C ALA A 82 1.10 23.86 2.97
N SER A 83 0.67 25.04 2.52
CA SER A 83 -0.45 25.80 3.08
C SER A 83 -1.59 25.86 2.08
N CYS A 84 -2.80 25.81 2.62
CA CYS A 84 -4.03 25.90 1.85
C CYS A 84 -4.48 27.37 1.75
N SER A 85 -4.85 27.85 0.56
CA SER A 85 -5.26 29.25 0.35
C SER A 85 -6.65 29.58 0.90
N PHE A 86 -7.41 28.57 1.34
CA PHE A 86 -8.75 28.70 1.88
C PHE A 86 -8.86 28.07 3.26
N LYS A 87 -9.85 28.51 4.04
CA LYS A 87 -10.09 28.00 5.39
C LYS A 87 -10.60 26.55 5.30
N VAL A 88 -9.88 25.64 5.95
CA VAL A 88 -10.26 24.21 5.99
C VAL A 88 -11.39 23.96 6.99
N LEU A 89 -11.45 24.75 8.05
CA LEU A 89 -12.51 24.69 9.06
C LEU A 89 -13.87 25.06 8.43
N GLY A 90 -14.83 24.15 8.53
CA GLY A 90 -16.19 24.36 8.01
C GLY A 90 -16.47 23.74 6.64
N ILE A 91 -15.46 23.16 5.98
CA ILE A 91 -15.68 22.43 4.73
C ILE A 91 -16.50 21.16 5.01
N ARG A 92 -17.55 20.96 4.21
CA ARG A 92 -18.47 19.80 4.29
C ARG A 92 -18.19 18.76 3.23
N GLU A 93 -17.72 19.19 2.07
CA GLU A 93 -17.37 18.27 0.99
C GLU A 93 -16.16 18.76 0.24
N ILE A 94 -15.32 17.82 -0.16
CA ILE A 94 -14.16 18.02 -1.02
C ILE A 94 -14.26 17.04 -2.18
N ILE A 95 -14.03 17.51 -3.40
CA ILE A 95 -13.98 16.72 -4.61
C ILE A 95 -12.68 17.02 -5.34
N PHE A 96 -11.93 15.96 -5.62
CA PHE A 96 -10.80 15.95 -6.53
C PHE A 96 -11.23 15.20 -7.79
N SER A 97 -11.31 15.87 -8.93
CA SER A 97 -11.61 15.24 -10.22
C SER A 97 -10.37 15.25 -11.12
N ARG A 98 -10.26 14.23 -11.98
CA ARG A 98 -9.27 14.15 -13.05
C ARG A 98 -9.44 15.24 -14.11
N ASP A 99 -10.65 15.78 -14.27
CA ASP A 99 -10.97 16.80 -15.29
C ASP A 99 -10.16 18.08 -15.12
N HIS A 100 -9.85 18.43 -13.86
CA HIS A 100 -9.11 19.63 -13.53
C HIS A 100 -7.83 19.27 -12.77
N PRO A 101 -6.66 19.23 -13.44
CA PRO A 101 -5.43 18.68 -12.86
C PRO A 101 -4.86 19.48 -11.68
N ARG A 102 -5.38 20.67 -11.40
CA ARG A 102 -4.89 21.54 -10.32
C ARG A 102 -5.96 21.98 -9.33
N LEU A 103 -7.23 21.83 -9.71
CA LEU A 103 -8.34 22.35 -8.94
C LEU A 103 -8.90 21.27 -8.04
N MET A 104 -9.23 21.69 -6.84
CA MET A 104 -10.06 20.94 -5.91
C MET A 104 -11.37 21.72 -5.76
N LYS A 105 -12.50 21.04 -5.91
CA LYS A 105 -13.81 21.62 -5.62
C LYS A 105 -14.13 21.36 -4.16
N TYR A 106 -14.74 22.32 -3.47
CA TYR A 106 -15.21 22.14 -2.10
C TYR A 106 -16.47 22.94 -1.85
N ARG A 107 -17.21 22.58 -0.80
CA ARG A 107 -18.36 23.38 -0.32
C ARG A 107 -18.37 23.45 1.19
N GLU A 108 -18.78 24.59 1.70
CA GLU A 108 -18.89 24.88 3.13
C GLU A 108 -20.27 24.52 3.69
N ASN A 109 -21.29 24.47 2.83
CA ASN A 109 -22.65 24.13 3.20
C ASN A 109 -23.17 22.97 2.34
N TRP A 110 -24.00 22.09 2.90
CA TRP A 110 -24.60 20.95 2.19
C TRP A 110 -25.46 21.37 0.99
N ASN A 111 -26.03 22.58 1.03
CA ASN A 111 -26.85 23.15 -0.04
C ASN A 111 -26.15 24.33 -0.73
N GLY A 112 -24.87 24.57 -0.42
CA GLY A 112 -24.09 25.66 -1.00
C GLY A 112 -23.49 25.30 -2.36
N PRO A 113 -23.12 26.31 -3.18
CA PRO A 113 -22.40 26.08 -4.42
C PRO A 113 -21.01 25.50 -4.15
N PHE A 114 -20.46 24.78 -5.13
CA PHE A 114 -19.07 24.34 -5.09
C PHE A 114 -18.14 25.50 -5.41
N LEU A 115 -17.23 25.78 -4.49
CA LEU A 115 -16.08 26.65 -4.67
C LEU A 115 -14.91 25.85 -5.25
N SER A 116 -13.96 26.52 -5.88
CA SER A 116 -12.76 25.89 -6.44
C SER A 116 -11.50 26.50 -5.85
N GLY A 117 -10.56 25.67 -5.42
CA GLY A 117 -9.26 26.08 -4.90
C GLY A 117 -8.13 25.39 -5.64
N VAL A 118 -7.03 26.10 -5.87
CA VAL A 118 -5.81 25.53 -6.46
C VAL A 118 -5.00 24.85 -5.37
N VAL A 119 -4.79 23.54 -5.50
CA VAL A 119 -4.07 22.74 -4.47
C VAL A 119 -2.69 22.29 -4.91
N THR A 120 -2.37 22.37 -6.20
CA THR A 120 -1.07 21.97 -6.75
C THR A 120 -0.26 23.15 -7.28
N GLN A 121 1.05 23.03 -7.13
CA GLN A 121 2.02 23.95 -7.69
C GLN A 121 1.91 24.00 -9.22
N ALA A 122 2.27 25.13 -9.83
CA ALA A 122 2.35 25.24 -11.28
C ALA A 122 3.51 24.37 -11.77
N VAL A 123 3.24 23.50 -12.74
CA VAL A 123 4.27 22.70 -13.41
C VAL A 123 4.68 23.49 -14.65
N SER A 124 5.98 23.73 -14.85
CA SER A 124 6.45 24.37 -16.08
C SER A 124 6.28 23.42 -17.26
N GLU A 125 5.83 23.92 -18.41
CA GLU A 125 5.61 23.12 -19.62
C GLU A 125 6.90 22.48 -20.17
N THR A 126 8.05 23.07 -19.82
CA THR A 126 9.38 22.62 -20.22
C THR A 126 9.90 21.41 -19.45
N SER A 127 9.27 21.02 -18.33
CA SER A 127 9.72 19.86 -17.56
C SER A 127 8.79 18.68 -17.84
N PRO A 128 9.25 17.58 -18.46
CA PRO A 128 8.43 16.39 -18.57
C PRO A 128 8.01 15.98 -17.17
N MET A 129 6.71 15.88 -16.93
CA MET A 129 6.14 15.53 -15.63
C MET A 129 6.56 14.10 -15.27
N VAL A 130 7.75 13.96 -14.69
CA VAL A 130 8.25 12.68 -14.18
C VAL A 130 7.31 12.30 -13.05
N ARG A 131 6.56 11.22 -13.25
CA ARG A 131 5.77 10.63 -12.17
C ARG A 131 6.75 9.81 -11.34
N PRO A 132 7.22 10.31 -10.18
CA PRO A 132 8.12 9.52 -9.37
C PRO A 132 7.41 8.20 -9.03
N PRO A 133 8.10 7.06 -9.15
CA PRO A 133 7.57 5.81 -8.65
C PRO A 133 7.26 5.97 -7.16
N LEU A 134 6.18 5.33 -6.70
CA LEU A 134 5.84 5.32 -5.29
C LEU A 134 6.95 4.56 -4.55
N GLU A 135 7.63 5.24 -3.64
CA GLU A 135 8.68 4.62 -2.85
C GLU A 135 8.05 3.76 -1.75
N PRO A 136 8.64 2.59 -1.42
CA PRO A 136 8.24 1.83 -0.25
C PRO A 136 8.27 2.70 1.00
N MET A 137 7.30 2.51 1.89
CA MET A 137 7.28 3.19 3.19
C MET A 137 8.49 2.81 4.03
N HIS A 138 8.95 1.57 3.88
CA HIS A 138 10.10 1.01 4.55
C HIS A 138 10.89 0.16 3.56
N ASN A 139 12.20 0.40 3.49
CA ASN A 139 13.12 -0.40 2.67
C ASN A 139 13.69 -1.60 3.44
N THR A 140 13.61 -1.55 4.77
CA THR A 140 14.10 -2.58 5.68
C THR A 140 12.97 -3.01 6.61
N PRO A 141 13.06 -4.21 7.21
CA PRO A 141 12.20 -4.58 8.33
C PRO A 141 12.18 -3.48 9.38
N LEU A 142 11.02 -3.27 10.02
CA LEU A 142 10.88 -2.30 11.08
C LEU A 142 11.92 -2.59 12.18
N PRO A 143 12.68 -1.57 12.63
CA PRO A 143 13.70 -1.80 13.64
C PRO A 143 13.05 -2.30 14.92
N LEU A 144 13.53 -3.43 15.41
CA LEU A 144 13.12 -3.99 16.68
C LEU A 144 14.04 -3.43 17.77
N SER A 145 13.48 -2.96 18.89
CA SER A 145 14.30 -2.59 20.03
C SER A 145 15.03 -3.81 20.56
N LYS A 146 16.26 -3.63 21.08
CA LYS A 146 17.05 -4.72 21.65
C LYS A 146 16.28 -5.47 22.74
N LYS A 147 15.62 -4.74 23.65
CA LYS A 147 14.77 -5.32 24.69
C LYS A 147 13.68 -6.21 24.12
N LYS A 148 12.96 -5.75 23.09
CA LYS A 148 11.91 -6.55 22.44
C LYS A 148 12.50 -7.77 21.73
N TYR A 149 13.69 -7.65 21.15
CA TYR A 149 14.38 -8.78 20.54
C TYR A 149 14.75 -9.84 21.60
N ASP A 150 15.33 -9.41 22.72
CA ASP A 150 15.70 -10.29 23.83
C ASP A 150 14.46 -10.99 24.41
N ASP A 151 13.35 -10.26 24.62
CA ASP A 151 12.07 -10.81 25.06
C ASP A 151 11.55 -11.88 24.08
N LEU A 152 11.67 -11.66 22.76
CA LEU A 152 11.29 -12.66 21.76
C LEU A 152 12.19 -13.90 21.78
N GLN A 153 13.49 -13.75 22.04
CA GLN A 153 14.39 -14.90 22.21
C GLN A 153 14.05 -15.71 23.46
N GLN A 154 13.64 -15.03 24.55
CA GLN A 154 13.13 -15.70 25.75
C GLN A 154 11.82 -16.44 25.45
N ILE A 155 10.85 -15.80 24.79
CA ILE A 155 9.58 -16.46 24.43
C ILE A 155 9.84 -17.69 23.55
N ARG A 156 10.78 -17.59 22.59
CA ARG A 156 11.16 -18.69 21.71
C ARG A 156 11.68 -19.92 22.47
N SER A 157 12.31 -19.75 23.64
CA SER A 157 12.76 -20.91 24.43
C SER A 157 11.63 -21.65 25.14
N PHE A 158 10.48 -21.00 25.34
CA PHE A 158 9.27 -21.61 25.90
C PHE A 158 8.41 -22.34 24.87
N ASP A 159 8.63 -22.10 23.57
CA ASP A 159 7.97 -22.86 22.50
C ASP A 159 8.58 -24.27 22.43
N CYS A 160 7.99 -25.20 23.20
CA CYS A 160 8.36 -26.61 23.21
C CYS A 160 8.19 -27.21 21.80
N PRO A 161 9.14 -28.01 21.27
CA PRO A 161 9.12 -28.53 19.90
C PRO A 161 7.97 -29.50 19.57
N GLN A 162 7.02 -29.73 20.49
CA GLN A 162 5.93 -30.68 20.30
C GLN A 162 4.71 -30.12 19.53
N SER A 163 4.58 -28.80 19.33
CA SER A 163 3.42 -28.21 18.64
C SER A 163 3.63 -27.88 17.15
N HIS A 164 4.84 -28.05 16.61
CA HIS A 164 5.18 -27.68 15.22
C HIS A 164 5.12 -28.83 14.19
N ARG A 165 4.61 -30.02 14.56
CA ARG A 165 4.56 -31.17 13.62
C ARG A 165 3.52 -31.08 12.51
N THR A 166 2.71 -30.03 12.41
CA THR A 166 1.65 -29.95 11.38
C THR A 166 1.80 -28.84 10.34
N MET A 167 2.87 -28.03 10.35
CA MET A 167 3.03 -26.94 9.35
C MET A 167 4.41 -26.88 8.69
N SER A 168 5.38 -27.73 9.07
CA SER A 168 6.75 -27.66 8.54
C SER A 168 6.99 -28.47 7.27
N GLU A 169 6.11 -29.41 6.91
CA GLU A 169 6.33 -30.27 5.73
C GLU A 169 5.95 -29.58 4.40
N ASP A 170 5.08 -28.56 4.41
CA ASP A 170 4.70 -27.85 3.19
C ASP A 170 5.65 -26.71 2.76
N CYS A 171 6.49 -26.20 3.68
CA CYS A 171 7.41 -25.10 3.36
C CYS A 171 8.73 -25.58 2.73
N HIS A 172 9.27 -26.74 3.14
CA HIS A 172 10.54 -27.23 2.60
C HIS A 172 10.43 -27.85 1.19
N VAL A 173 9.24 -28.27 0.77
CA VAL A 173 9.01 -28.76 -0.61
C VAL A 173 8.90 -27.59 -1.62
N ARG A 174 8.40 -26.42 -1.18
CA ARG A 174 8.33 -25.22 -2.05
C ARG A 174 9.67 -24.54 -2.26
N GLU A 175 10.61 -24.65 -1.34
CA GLU A 175 11.89 -23.94 -1.47
C GLU A 175 12.90 -24.70 -2.35
N LYS A 176 12.89 -26.05 -2.32
CA LYS A 176 13.66 -26.88 -3.28
C LYS A 176 13.16 -26.74 -4.73
N SER A 177 11.84 -26.76 -4.94
CA SER A 177 11.26 -26.58 -6.29
C SER A 177 11.48 -25.16 -6.86
N ARG A 178 11.61 -24.14 -6.01
CA ARG A 178 11.90 -22.76 -6.42
C ARG A 178 13.38 -22.54 -6.78
N MET A 179 14.31 -23.20 -6.09
CA MET A 179 15.74 -23.14 -6.46
C MET A 179 16.05 -23.91 -7.74
N GLU A 180 15.43 -25.06 -7.97
CA GLU A 180 15.62 -25.83 -9.22
C GLU A 180 15.05 -25.11 -10.45
N THR A 181 13.89 -24.47 -10.33
CA THR A 181 13.26 -23.73 -11.44
C THR A 181 13.98 -22.41 -11.77
N THR A 182 14.63 -21.76 -10.79
CA THR A 182 15.41 -20.54 -11.04
C THR A 182 16.72 -20.86 -11.77
N THR A 183 17.34 -21.99 -11.43
CA THR A 183 18.56 -22.48 -12.09
C THR A 183 18.27 -22.92 -13.54
N LEU A 184 17.18 -23.65 -13.77
CA LEU A 184 16.75 -24.06 -15.11
C LEU A 184 16.37 -22.86 -16.01
N LYS A 185 15.69 -21.84 -15.47
CA LYS A 185 15.35 -20.61 -16.23
C LYS A 185 16.58 -19.78 -16.59
N SER A 186 17.59 -19.74 -15.71
CA SER A 186 18.88 -19.10 -15.97
C SER A 186 19.65 -19.80 -17.11
N VAL A 187 19.74 -21.13 -17.05
CA VAL A 187 20.41 -21.95 -18.07
C VAL A 187 19.68 -21.88 -19.43
N MET A 188 18.34 -21.85 -19.43
CA MET A 188 17.55 -21.71 -20.66
C MET A 188 17.71 -20.32 -21.29
N ARG A 189 17.74 -19.24 -20.50
CA ARG A 189 18.00 -17.88 -21.03
C ARG A 189 19.40 -17.75 -21.62
N ALA A 190 20.42 -18.33 -20.97
CA ALA A 190 21.78 -18.32 -21.48
C ALA A 190 21.91 -19.04 -22.83
N LYS A 191 21.24 -20.20 -22.99
CA LYS A 191 21.22 -20.96 -24.25
C LYS A 191 20.47 -20.24 -25.38
N VAL A 192 19.37 -19.56 -25.08
CA VAL A 192 18.62 -18.78 -26.09
C VAL A 192 19.43 -17.57 -26.57
N GLN A 193 20.10 -16.85 -25.67
CA GLN A 193 20.96 -15.72 -26.04
C GLN A 193 22.18 -16.13 -26.88
N THR A 194 22.79 -17.30 -26.61
CA THR A 194 23.89 -17.80 -27.45
C THR A 194 23.42 -18.24 -28.83
N ARG A 195 22.22 -18.81 -28.94
CA ARG A 195 21.65 -19.22 -30.24
C ARG A 195 21.33 -18.01 -31.13
N ILE A 196 20.69 -16.97 -30.57
CA ILE A 196 20.40 -15.72 -31.29
C ILE A 196 21.68 -15.02 -31.74
N ARG A 197 22.72 -15.00 -30.89
CA ARG A 197 24.01 -14.39 -31.24
C ARG A 197 24.73 -15.15 -32.36
N ASN A 198 24.67 -16.48 -32.36
CA ASN A 198 25.28 -17.29 -33.42
C ASN A 198 24.52 -17.20 -34.76
N ASP A 199 23.19 -17.09 -34.72
CA ASP A 199 22.39 -16.93 -35.94
C ASP A 199 22.56 -15.53 -36.56
N LEU A 200 22.71 -14.49 -35.74
CA LEU A 200 23.08 -13.15 -36.21
C LEU A 200 24.48 -13.11 -36.81
N CYS A 201 25.48 -13.76 -36.20
CA CYS A 201 26.82 -13.84 -36.78
C CYS A 201 26.86 -14.57 -38.14
N LYS A 202 26.01 -15.59 -38.34
CA LYS A 202 25.89 -16.27 -39.64
C LYS A 202 25.18 -15.41 -40.70
N PHE A 203 24.22 -14.57 -40.29
CA PHE A 203 23.53 -13.66 -41.19
C PHE A 203 24.48 -12.58 -41.74
N PHE A 204 25.37 -12.04 -40.90
CA PHE A 204 26.35 -11.01 -41.30
C PHE A 204 27.58 -11.53 -42.06
N GLN A 205 27.75 -12.85 -42.22
CA GLN A 205 28.82 -13.43 -43.05
C GLN A 205 28.36 -13.78 -44.47
N LYS A 206 27.05 -13.63 -44.76
CA LYS A 206 26.45 -13.98 -46.05
C LYS A 206 26.06 -12.75 -46.90
N TYR A 207 26.34 -11.56 -46.39
CA TYR A 207 26.26 -10.26 -47.06
C TYR A 207 27.62 -9.56 -46.91
#